data_AF-T1HYI0-F1
#
_entry.id   AF-T1HYI0-F1
#
_cell.length_a   1.000
_cell.length_b   1.000
_cell.length_c   1.000
_cell.angle_alpha   90.00
_cell.angle_beta   90.00
_cell.angle_gamma   90.00
#
_symmetry.space_group_name_H-M   'P 1'
#
loop_
_entity.id
_entity.type
_entity.pdbx_description
1 polymer ?
#
loop_
_entity_poly.entity_id
_entity_poly.type
_entity_poly.pdbx_seq_one_letter_code
_entity_poly.pdbx_strand_id
1 'polypeptide(L)'
;MAHGTAETSSSGAGSQRPVDWGAMGHLFIRLARTSRPLIRRFSSEFIDKEQRSLKSGEVTQHETQNRSAATMRLQTESFTTEKNTMAAQQQSQTITSTGVINQHLAQSSHQNITFSKGLSTKTIVSSQSSQIMNGQNIKMIEGDILPASFDDLENLCAKSSPQEVEKAKEKYKSLLEKAIKKIKGIKGEGSKQVPSILNRLNEMIRKAWEVPTHGHELGTSLCNALRTSGGLDFLLTNNSDDEQQFASAKLLEQCLTTENRDYVVANGLEMVVTSACVCTKNSNSVDHSRVGTGILEHLFKHSETTCSDVIRLGGLDSVLFECRKNDVETLRHCAGALANLSLYGGAENHEAMIKRKVPMWLFPLAFHNDDNIKYYACLAIAALVANTEIEAAVLKSGTLDLVEPFITTHNPSEFANSNLAHAHGQSKHWLQKLVPVLSSKREEARNLAAFHFCMEAGIKKQQGNTELFMDIGAIEPLKKVASCPNAIASKFAAQALRLIGEEIPHKLSQQVPLWSTEDVREWVKQIGFAECAPNFSDSRVDGDLLLQLNEENLKNDIGITNGIRRKRFSSFNWSKRSPSTLLSLKLGAHSAKPIWKKIRKI
;
A
#
# COMPACT_ATOMS: atom_id res chain seq x y z
N MET A 1 65.50 -22.42 -16.86
CA MET A 1 64.93 -23.39 -15.90
C MET A 1 64.42 -22.60 -14.70
N ALA A 2 63.41 -23.12 -14.00
CA ALA A 2 62.81 -22.49 -12.81
C ALA A 2 63.21 -23.25 -11.53
N HIS A 3 62.56 -22.90 -10.41
CA HIS A 3 62.85 -23.26 -9.01
C HIS A 3 63.96 -22.41 -8.33
N GLY A 4 63.79 -22.01 -7.08
CA GLY A 4 62.58 -22.12 -6.26
C GLY A 4 62.78 -21.59 -4.83
N THR A 5 61.85 -20.77 -4.34
CA THR A 5 61.82 -20.25 -2.97
C THR A 5 61.01 -21.15 -2.04
N ALA A 6 61.37 -21.18 -0.76
CA ALA A 6 60.54 -21.73 0.30
C ALA A 6 60.90 -21.09 1.66
N GLU A 7 60.15 -20.06 2.06
CA GLU A 7 60.03 -19.63 3.46
C GLU A 7 58.55 -19.39 3.79
N THR A 8 58.19 -19.63 5.05
CA THR A 8 56.80 -19.76 5.52
C THR A 8 56.23 -18.45 6.03
N SER A 9 54.99 -18.12 5.65
CA SER A 9 54.21 -17.03 6.22
C SER A 9 53.05 -17.53 7.08
N SER A 10 52.93 -17.02 8.31
CA SER A 10 51.79 -17.23 9.20
C SER A 10 50.71 -16.16 8.98
N SER A 11 49.46 -16.51 9.27
CA SER A 11 48.28 -15.68 8.97
C SER A 11 48.18 -14.42 9.85
N GLY A 12 47.95 -13.27 9.21
CA GLY A 12 47.64 -12.00 9.87
C GLY A 12 46.14 -11.74 9.96
N ALA A 13 45.66 -11.19 11.08
CA ALA A 13 44.26 -10.82 11.27
C ALA A 13 43.89 -9.55 10.48
N GLY A 14 42.76 -9.59 9.76
CA GLY A 14 42.29 -8.48 8.93
C GLY A 14 41.62 -7.36 9.73
N SER A 15 42.31 -6.25 9.93
CA SER A 15 41.74 -5.04 10.55
C SER A 15 40.76 -4.32 9.60
N GLN A 16 39.52 -4.13 10.05
CA GLN A 16 38.52 -3.33 9.35
C GLN A 16 38.88 -1.84 9.40
N ARG A 17 38.97 -1.18 8.24
CA ARG A 17 39.17 0.28 8.19
C ARG A 17 37.83 1.02 8.40
N PRO A 18 37.78 2.10 9.21
CA PRO A 18 36.58 2.91 9.35
C PRO A 18 36.27 3.68 8.05
N VAL A 19 34.97 3.91 7.80
CA VAL A 19 34.49 4.69 6.66
C VAL A 19 34.76 6.19 6.88
N ASP A 20 35.36 6.86 5.90
CA ASP A 20 35.56 8.31 5.96
C ASP A 20 34.26 9.07 5.67
N TRP A 21 33.71 9.68 6.72
CA TRP A 21 32.52 10.52 6.66
C TRP A 21 32.80 11.95 6.15
N GLY A 22 34.07 12.37 6.08
CA GLY A 22 34.48 13.67 5.55
C GLY A 22 34.28 13.77 4.04
N ALA A 23 34.84 12.82 3.29
CA ALA A 23 34.65 12.73 1.83
C ALA A 23 33.16 12.66 1.43
N MET A 24 32.35 11.92 2.19
CA MET A 24 30.89 11.83 2.00
C MET A 24 30.23 13.23 2.04
N GLY A 25 30.58 14.06 3.02
CA GLY A 25 30.02 15.40 3.19
C GLY A 25 30.32 16.35 2.02
N HIS A 26 31.54 16.32 1.50
CA HIS A 26 31.92 17.13 0.34
C HIS A 26 31.21 16.70 -0.96
N LEU A 27 30.97 15.39 -1.14
CA LEU A 27 30.18 14.89 -2.26
C LEU A 27 28.69 15.25 -2.13
N PHE A 28 28.14 15.23 -0.90
CA PHE A 28 26.78 15.68 -0.60
C PHE A 28 26.58 17.17 -0.93
N ILE A 29 27.56 18.02 -0.61
CA ILE A 29 27.56 19.44 -1.01
C ILE A 29 27.58 19.59 -2.55
N ARG A 30 28.25 18.69 -3.27
CA ARG A 30 28.29 18.69 -4.75
C ARG A 30 26.94 18.31 -5.36
N LEU A 31 26.33 17.21 -4.91
CA LEU A 31 25.00 16.76 -5.33
C LEU A 31 23.90 17.78 -4.96
N ALA A 32 23.93 18.33 -3.74
CA ALA A 32 23.02 19.40 -3.34
C ALA A 32 23.22 20.68 -4.17
N ARG A 33 24.43 20.97 -4.65
CA ARG A 33 24.70 22.09 -5.57
C ARG A 33 24.19 21.85 -6.99
N THR A 34 24.22 20.61 -7.50
CA THR A 34 23.63 20.29 -8.82
C THR A 34 22.10 20.23 -8.80
N SER A 35 21.47 19.85 -7.69
CA SER A 35 20.01 19.82 -7.57
C SER A 35 19.39 21.17 -7.18
N ARG A 36 20.14 22.07 -6.51
CA ARG A 36 19.67 23.41 -6.10
C ARG A 36 19.05 24.27 -7.22
N PRO A 37 19.57 24.29 -8.47
CA PRO A 37 18.93 24.99 -9.59
C PRO A 37 17.55 24.44 -9.97
N LEU A 38 17.38 23.11 -9.99
CA LEU A 38 16.07 22.49 -10.20
C LEU A 38 15.12 22.82 -9.05
N ILE A 39 15.58 22.64 -7.80
CA ILE A 39 14.78 22.92 -6.59
C ILE A 39 14.33 24.40 -6.57
N ARG A 40 15.19 25.34 -6.98
CA ARG A 40 14.80 26.76 -7.11
C ARG A 40 13.82 27.04 -8.24
N ARG A 41 13.96 26.41 -9.41
CA ARG A 41 12.97 26.53 -10.50
C ARG A 41 11.61 25.97 -10.06
N PHE A 42 11.56 24.73 -9.59
CA PHE A 42 10.32 24.10 -9.16
C PHE A 42 9.68 24.77 -7.94
N SER A 43 10.47 25.27 -6.98
CA SER A 43 9.92 26.06 -5.87
C SER A 43 9.34 27.40 -6.34
N SER A 44 9.94 28.04 -7.36
CA SER A 44 9.37 29.25 -7.98
C SER A 44 8.09 28.93 -8.75
N GLU A 45 8.06 27.86 -9.54
CA GLU A 45 6.87 27.40 -10.28
C GLU A 45 5.74 26.93 -9.35
N PHE A 46 6.08 26.39 -8.18
CA PHE A 46 5.12 26.01 -7.14
C PHE A 46 4.50 27.25 -6.49
N ILE A 47 5.29 28.25 -6.09
CA ILE A 47 4.78 29.54 -5.59
C ILE A 47 3.92 30.24 -6.63
N ASP A 48 4.30 30.20 -7.91
CA ASP A 48 3.52 30.75 -9.02
C ASP A 48 2.18 30.00 -9.22
N LYS A 49 2.15 28.68 -9.06
CA LYS A 49 0.91 27.87 -9.08
C LYS A 49 0.04 28.14 -7.85
N GLU A 50 0.63 28.24 -6.67
CA GLU A 50 -0.06 28.53 -5.41
C GLU A 50 -0.69 29.92 -5.44
N GLN A 51 0.04 30.96 -5.88
CA GLN A 51 -0.53 32.30 -6.08
C GLN A 51 -1.63 32.35 -7.15
N ARG A 52 -1.55 31.54 -8.21
CA ARG A 52 -2.64 31.43 -9.20
C ARG A 52 -3.86 30.69 -8.62
N SER A 53 -3.65 29.66 -7.81
CA SER A 53 -4.71 28.94 -7.11
C SER A 53 -5.42 29.83 -6.08
N LEU A 54 -4.66 30.57 -5.26
CA LEU A 54 -5.18 31.55 -4.31
C LEU A 54 -6.01 32.64 -5.01
N LYS A 55 -5.49 33.24 -6.11
CA LYS A 55 -6.25 34.22 -6.92
C LYS A 55 -7.52 33.61 -7.54
N SER A 56 -7.49 32.36 -7.97
CA SER A 56 -8.69 31.65 -8.45
C SER A 56 -9.70 31.37 -7.31
N GLY A 57 -9.22 31.18 -6.08
CA GLY A 57 -10.03 31.09 -4.86
C GLY A 57 -10.68 32.43 -4.51
N GLU A 58 -9.93 33.53 -4.54
CA GLU A 58 -10.48 34.89 -4.34
C GLU A 58 -11.53 35.24 -5.39
N VAL A 59 -11.28 34.93 -6.68
CA VAL A 59 -12.26 35.15 -7.76
C VAL A 59 -13.55 34.34 -7.52
N THR A 60 -13.46 33.05 -7.23
CA THR A 60 -14.66 32.22 -6.95
C THR A 60 -15.36 32.60 -5.65
N GLN A 61 -14.64 33.09 -4.63
CA GLN A 61 -15.25 33.64 -3.42
C GLN A 61 -15.97 34.98 -3.69
N HIS A 62 -15.42 35.83 -4.56
CA HIS A 62 -16.04 37.09 -4.96
C HIS A 62 -17.26 36.88 -5.88
N GLU A 63 -17.21 35.91 -6.81
CA GLU A 63 -18.38 35.46 -7.58
C GLU A 63 -19.47 34.87 -6.68
N THR A 64 -19.09 34.11 -5.63
CA THR A 64 -20.05 33.55 -4.67
C THR A 64 -20.71 34.66 -3.83
N GLN A 65 -19.96 35.67 -3.39
CA GLN A 65 -20.51 36.85 -2.73
C GLN A 65 -21.46 37.62 -3.67
N ASN A 66 -21.06 37.89 -4.91
CA ASN A 66 -21.91 38.56 -5.89
C ASN A 66 -23.18 37.75 -6.25
N ARG A 67 -23.10 36.41 -6.31
CA ARG A 67 -24.29 35.55 -6.41
C ARG A 67 -25.22 35.74 -5.22
N SER A 68 -24.72 35.71 -3.98
CA SER A 68 -25.55 35.92 -2.80
C SER A 68 -26.21 37.31 -2.75
N ALA A 69 -25.51 38.35 -3.23
CA ALA A 69 -26.07 39.69 -3.38
C ALA A 69 -27.16 39.77 -4.46
N ALA A 70 -27.02 39.01 -5.57
CA ALA A 70 -28.05 38.90 -6.59
C ALA A 70 -29.28 38.13 -6.09
N THR A 71 -29.09 37.04 -5.32
CA THR A 71 -30.21 36.29 -4.70
C THR A 71 -31.00 37.14 -3.72
N MET A 72 -30.35 38.00 -2.92
CA MET A 72 -31.06 38.93 -2.02
C MET A 72 -31.89 40.00 -2.77
N ARG A 73 -31.50 40.39 -4.00
CA ARG A 73 -32.30 41.31 -4.84
C ARG A 73 -33.53 40.62 -5.44
N LEU A 74 -33.36 39.39 -5.95
CA LEU A 74 -34.48 38.60 -6.48
C LEU A 74 -35.57 38.33 -5.44
N GLN A 75 -35.20 38.14 -4.17
CA GLN A 75 -36.17 37.98 -3.08
C GLN A 75 -36.96 39.26 -2.76
N THR A 76 -36.43 40.46 -3.04
CA THR A 76 -37.17 41.71 -2.84
C THR A 76 -38.13 42.01 -3.99
N GLU A 77 -37.78 41.64 -5.24
CA GLU A 77 -38.65 41.79 -6.42
C GLU A 77 -39.78 40.75 -6.48
N SER A 78 -39.58 39.58 -5.87
CA SER A 78 -40.63 38.55 -5.73
C SER A 78 -41.80 39.03 -4.86
N PHE A 79 -41.55 39.90 -3.88
CA PHE A 79 -42.58 40.40 -2.95
C PHE A 79 -43.47 41.52 -3.51
N THR A 80 -43.17 42.04 -4.71
CA THR A 80 -43.95 43.12 -5.35
C THR A 80 -44.76 42.66 -6.58
N THR A 81 -44.46 41.49 -7.13
CA THR A 81 -45.19 40.91 -8.27
C THR A 81 -46.44 40.13 -7.84
N GLU A 82 -46.39 39.43 -6.70
CA GLU A 82 -47.48 38.55 -6.22
C GLU A 82 -48.75 39.30 -5.78
N LYS A 83 -48.70 40.64 -5.66
CA LYS A 83 -49.86 41.48 -5.27
C LYS A 83 -50.67 42.02 -6.46
N ASN A 84 -50.17 41.94 -7.69
CA ASN A 84 -50.78 42.55 -8.88
C ASN A 84 -51.49 41.56 -9.83
N THR A 85 -51.38 40.25 -9.59
CA THR A 85 -51.95 39.20 -10.46
C THR A 85 -53.35 38.75 -10.07
N MET A 86 -53.86 39.11 -8.88
CA MET A 86 -55.21 38.72 -8.41
C MET A 86 -56.37 39.59 -8.92
N ALA A 87 -56.13 40.48 -9.90
CA ALA A 87 -57.11 41.47 -10.35
C ALA A 87 -57.66 41.25 -11.79
N ALA A 88 -57.25 40.19 -12.49
CA ALA A 88 -57.45 40.08 -13.95
C ALA A 88 -57.89 38.69 -14.46
N GLN A 89 -58.78 37.98 -13.75
CA GLN A 89 -59.45 36.79 -14.32
C GLN A 89 -60.84 36.47 -13.72
N GLN A 90 -61.73 37.46 -13.71
CA GLN A 90 -63.19 37.23 -13.63
C GLN A 90 -63.87 37.70 -14.92
N GLN A 91 -64.07 36.80 -15.89
CA GLN A 91 -65.13 36.91 -16.91
C GLN A 91 -65.32 35.59 -17.68
N SER A 92 -66.54 35.04 -17.58
CA SER A 92 -67.34 34.31 -18.58
C SER A 92 -66.70 33.15 -19.40
N GLN A 93 -67.17 31.90 -19.24
CA GLN A 93 -68.19 31.19 -20.07
C GLN A 93 -67.59 30.36 -21.25
N THR A 94 -68.07 29.17 -21.70
CA THR A 94 -69.01 28.14 -21.18
C THR A 94 -68.97 26.81 -22.00
N ILE A 95 -69.42 25.68 -21.42
CA ILE A 95 -70.28 24.60 -22.03
C ILE A 95 -69.69 23.47 -22.96
N THR A 96 -69.81 22.20 -22.48
CA THR A 96 -70.02 20.87 -23.19
C THR A 96 -68.97 20.27 -24.18
N SER A 97 -68.93 18.96 -24.51
CA SER A 97 -69.42 17.69 -23.89
C SER A 97 -68.93 16.40 -24.62
N THR A 98 -68.78 15.27 -23.89
CA THR A 98 -69.01 13.83 -24.28
C THR A 98 -68.55 13.24 -25.64
N GLY A 99 -67.95 12.04 -25.64
CA GLY A 99 -67.92 11.12 -26.80
C GLY A 99 -66.92 9.95 -26.72
N VAL A 100 -67.21 8.82 -27.40
CA VAL A 100 -66.37 7.59 -27.46
C VAL A 100 -66.49 6.95 -28.87
N ILE A 101 -65.51 6.10 -29.28
CA ILE A 101 -65.56 4.95 -30.26
C ILE A 101 -64.60 5.00 -31.51
N ASN A 102 -63.69 4.01 -31.56
CA ASN A 102 -63.05 3.21 -32.65
C ASN A 102 -62.65 3.69 -34.09
N GLN A 103 -61.46 3.18 -34.52
CA GLN A 103 -61.16 2.24 -35.65
C GLN A 103 -60.26 2.62 -36.88
N HIS A 104 -59.31 1.71 -37.19
CA HIS A 104 -58.54 1.43 -38.45
C HIS A 104 -57.64 2.54 -39.07
N LEU A 105 -56.66 2.27 -39.96
CA LEU A 105 -56.22 1.10 -40.77
C LEU A 105 -54.73 0.71 -40.47
N ALA A 106 -54.28 -0.56 -40.49
CA ALA A 106 -53.77 -1.43 -41.61
C ALA A 106 -52.45 -0.95 -42.29
N GLN A 107 -51.45 -1.77 -42.69
CA GLN A 107 -51.20 -3.25 -42.71
C GLN A 107 -49.86 -3.56 -41.98
N SER A 108 -49.02 -4.62 -42.12
CA SER A 108 -48.90 -5.96 -42.78
C SER A 108 -47.87 -6.78 -41.93
N SER A 109 -47.71 -8.12 -41.89
CA SER A 109 -47.57 -9.26 -42.85
C SER A 109 -46.14 -9.41 -43.47
N HIS A 110 -45.43 -10.55 -43.42
CA HIS A 110 -45.70 -11.94 -42.92
C HIS A 110 -44.46 -12.62 -42.26
N GLN A 111 -44.69 -13.74 -41.57
CA GLN A 111 -43.68 -14.69 -41.04
C GLN A 111 -43.35 -15.82 -42.02
N ASN A 112 -42.39 -16.70 -41.67
CA ASN A 112 -42.47 -18.11 -42.05
C ASN A 112 -41.93 -19.05 -40.94
N ILE A 113 -42.52 -20.24 -40.84
CA ILE A 113 -42.21 -21.33 -39.87
C ILE A 113 -41.67 -22.53 -40.72
N THR A 114 -41.13 -23.65 -40.19
CA THR A 114 -41.90 -24.93 -40.13
C THR A 114 -41.03 -26.17 -39.80
N PHE A 115 -41.29 -26.77 -38.62
CA PHE A 115 -41.31 -28.23 -38.31
C PHE A 115 -40.02 -29.08 -38.10
N SER A 116 -40.24 -30.38 -37.83
CA SER A 116 -39.54 -31.22 -36.84
C SER A 116 -39.57 -32.73 -37.15
N LYS A 117 -39.06 -33.57 -36.21
CA LYS A 117 -38.90 -35.05 -36.22
C LYS A 117 -37.60 -35.56 -36.88
N GLY A 118 -37.01 -36.70 -36.47
CA GLY A 118 -37.25 -37.50 -35.26
C GLY A 118 -36.69 -38.94 -35.29
N LEU A 119 -36.07 -39.37 -34.19
CA LEU A 119 -35.85 -40.75 -33.69
C LEU A 119 -35.43 -41.88 -34.66
N SER A 120 -34.24 -42.48 -34.43
CA SER A 120 -34.09 -43.95 -34.20
C SER A 120 -32.66 -44.37 -33.84
N THR A 121 -32.54 -45.49 -33.12
CA THR A 121 -31.29 -46.13 -32.66
C THR A 121 -30.75 -47.15 -33.66
N LYS A 122 -29.44 -47.42 -33.63
CA LYS A 122 -28.88 -48.78 -33.82
C LYS A 122 -27.46 -48.91 -33.27
N THR A 123 -27.19 -50.07 -32.66
CA THR A 123 -25.90 -50.43 -32.06
C THR A 123 -24.96 -51.02 -33.10
N ILE A 124 -23.67 -50.68 -33.06
CA ILE A 124 -22.58 -51.45 -33.65
C ILE A 124 -21.48 -51.58 -32.59
N VAL A 125 -20.91 -52.77 -32.44
CA VAL A 125 -19.77 -53.06 -31.58
C VAL A 125 -18.57 -53.38 -32.46
N SER A 126 -17.47 -52.65 -32.30
CA SER A 126 -16.19 -52.98 -32.95
C SER A 126 -15.02 -52.51 -32.08
N SER A 127 -14.23 -53.46 -31.59
CA SER A 127 -12.98 -53.21 -30.87
C SER A 127 -11.85 -52.85 -31.83
N GLN A 128 -11.13 -51.75 -31.58
CA GLN A 128 -9.66 -51.71 -31.77
C GLN A 128 -8.99 -50.45 -31.18
N SER A 129 -7.84 -50.71 -30.55
CA SER A 129 -6.59 -49.93 -30.56
C SER A 129 -6.60 -48.41 -30.75
N SER A 130 -6.32 -47.70 -29.65
CA SER A 130 -5.26 -46.68 -29.54
C SER A 130 -4.85 -45.88 -30.79
N GLN A 131 -5.30 -44.62 -30.89
CA GLN A 131 -4.44 -43.45 -31.15
C GLN A 131 -5.24 -42.14 -31.04
N ILE A 132 -4.58 -41.10 -30.51
CA ILE A 132 -4.66 -39.66 -30.83
C ILE A 132 -3.97 -38.93 -29.66
N MET A 133 -2.65 -38.73 -29.79
CA MET A 133 -1.97 -37.62 -29.12
C MET A 133 -2.05 -36.44 -30.08
N ASN A 134 -2.81 -35.40 -29.75
CA ASN A 134 -2.80 -34.17 -30.55
C ASN A 134 -1.56 -33.34 -30.19
N GLY A 135 -0.44 -33.62 -30.88
CA GLY A 135 0.86 -33.05 -30.57
C GLY A 135 1.11 -31.71 -31.25
N GLN A 136 1.16 -30.63 -30.47
CA GLN A 136 1.98 -29.47 -30.86
C GLN A 136 3.45 -29.89 -30.81
N ASN A 137 4.19 -29.61 -31.89
CA ASN A 137 5.55 -30.07 -32.09
C ASN A 137 6.53 -29.27 -31.22
N ILE A 138 6.83 -29.77 -30.01
CA ILE A 138 7.86 -29.17 -29.15
C ILE A 138 9.22 -29.39 -29.82
N LYS A 139 9.79 -28.32 -30.38
CA LYS A 139 11.21 -28.29 -30.75
C LYS A 139 12.06 -28.31 -29.49
N MET A 140 12.33 -29.51 -28.99
CA MET A 140 13.40 -29.73 -28.01
C MET A 140 14.73 -29.36 -28.68
N ILE A 141 15.55 -28.55 -28.00
CA ILE A 141 16.94 -28.37 -28.41
C ILE A 141 17.69 -29.68 -28.11
N GLU A 142 18.57 -30.10 -29.00
CA GLU A 142 19.24 -31.39 -28.91
C GLU A 142 20.14 -31.47 -27.66
N GLY A 143 19.80 -32.37 -26.72
CA GLY A 143 20.48 -32.52 -25.42
C GLY A 143 19.86 -31.77 -24.22
N ASP A 144 18.77 -31.02 -24.44
CA ASP A 144 18.12 -30.21 -23.40
C ASP A 144 16.88 -30.88 -22.75
N ILE A 145 16.66 -30.57 -21.47
CA ILE A 145 15.52 -31.08 -20.68
C ILE A 145 14.32 -30.13 -20.70
N LEU A 146 14.57 -28.83 -20.79
CA LEU A 146 13.54 -27.79 -20.81
C LEU A 146 13.14 -27.50 -22.27
N PRO A 147 11.88 -27.08 -22.54
CA PRO A 147 11.49 -26.66 -23.87
C PRO A 147 12.31 -25.44 -24.35
N ALA A 148 12.22 -25.14 -25.65
CA ALA A 148 12.86 -23.97 -26.26
C ALA A 148 12.07 -22.65 -26.03
N SER A 149 10.80 -22.76 -25.64
CA SER A 149 9.89 -21.65 -25.32
C SER A 149 8.95 -22.03 -24.17
N PHE A 150 8.28 -21.04 -23.59
CA PHE A 150 7.34 -21.21 -22.47
C PHE A 150 5.90 -20.78 -22.86
N ASP A 151 5.58 -20.88 -24.15
CA ASP A 151 4.39 -20.30 -24.77
C ASP A 151 3.08 -20.74 -24.08
N ASP A 152 2.98 -21.95 -23.55
CA ASP A 152 1.76 -22.41 -22.85
C ASP A 152 1.57 -21.84 -21.45
N LEU A 153 2.56 -21.15 -20.85
CA LEU A 153 2.33 -20.23 -19.73
C LEU A 153 1.77 -18.89 -20.24
N GLU A 154 2.31 -18.39 -21.35
CA GLU A 154 1.94 -17.10 -21.94
C GLU A 154 0.54 -17.10 -22.58
N ASN A 155 0.04 -18.28 -22.95
CA ASN A 155 -1.33 -18.49 -23.41
C ASN A 155 -2.36 -18.67 -22.27
N LEU A 156 -1.93 -18.78 -21.00
CA LEU A 156 -2.86 -18.79 -19.86
C LEU A 156 -3.35 -17.38 -19.54
N CYS A 157 -4.64 -17.25 -19.24
CA CYS A 157 -5.28 -15.98 -18.93
C CYS A 157 -6.44 -16.16 -17.94
N ALA A 158 -7.06 -15.05 -17.53
CA ALA A 158 -8.22 -15.04 -16.62
C ALA A 158 -9.50 -15.76 -17.12
N LYS A 159 -9.45 -16.42 -18.29
CA LYS A 159 -10.52 -17.27 -18.85
C LYS A 159 -10.11 -18.74 -18.98
N SER A 160 -8.85 -19.08 -18.70
CA SER A 160 -8.36 -20.46 -18.73
C SER A 160 -9.08 -21.30 -17.68
N SER A 161 -9.39 -22.55 -18.01
CA SER A 161 -10.03 -23.46 -17.06
C SER A 161 -9.05 -23.88 -15.96
N PRO A 162 -9.52 -24.20 -14.75
CA PRO A 162 -8.67 -24.75 -13.69
C PRO A 162 -7.91 -26.02 -14.12
N GLN A 163 -8.48 -26.78 -15.06
CA GLN A 163 -7.89 -28.00 -15.62
C GLN A 163 -6.67 -27.71 -16.52
N GLU A 164 -6.68 -26.60 -17.25
CA GLU A 164 -5.53 -26.15 -18.05
C GLU A 164 -4.41 -25.60 -17.15
N VAL A 165 -4.78 -24.85 -16.10
CA VAL A 165 -3.83 -24.34 -15.09
C VAL A 165 -3.14 -25.49 -14.35
N GLU A 166 -3.89 -26.48 -13.84
CA GLU A 166 -3.32 -27.68 -13.20
C GLU A 166 -2.44 -28.50 -14.15
N LYS A 167 -2.83 -28.62 -15.42
CA LYS A 167 -2.03 -29.33 -16.44
C LYS A 167 -0.70 -28.62 -16.70
N ALA A 168 -0.68 -27.29 -16.76
CA ALA A 168 0.56 -26.51 -16.87
C ALA A 168 1.41 -26.62 -15.59
N LYS A 169 0.79 -26.49 -14.43
CA LYS A 169 1.40 -26.61 -13.09
C LYS A 169 2.17 -27.92 -12.92
N GLU A 170 1.54 -29.07 -13.18
CA GLU A 170 2.20 -30.38 -13.08
C GLU A 170 3.22 -30.64 -14.22
N LYS A 171 2.97 -30.16 -15.44
CA LYS A 171 3.98 -30.18 -16.52
C LYS A 171 5.27 -29.49 -16.08
N TYR A 172 5.17 -28.25 -15.60
CA TYR A 172 6.34 -27.43 -15.28
C TYR A 172 7.02 -27.85 -13.98
N LYS A 173 6.27 -28.33 -12.99
CA LYS A 173 6.81 -29.01 -11.81
C LYS A 173 7.66 -30.23 -12.20
N SER A 174 7.16 -31.10 -13.08
CA SER A 174 7.91 -32.27 -13.54
C SER A 174 9.15 -31.90 -14.38
N LEU A 175 9.10 -30.81 -15.15
CA LEU A 175 10.26 -30.28 -15.88
C LEU A 175 11.33 -29.72 -14.93
N LEU A 176 10.91 -28.98 -13.90
CA LEU A 176 11.78 -28.44 -12.85
C LEU A 176 12.52 -29.57 -12.11
N GLU A 177 11.79 -30.56 -11.62
CA GLU A 177 12.35 -31.73 -10.91
C GLU A 177 13.39 -32.48 -11.77
N LYS A 178 13.13 -32.65 -13.07
CA LYS A 178 14.07 -33.27 -14.03
C LYS A 178 15.32 -32.41 -14.24
N ALA A 179 15.17 -31.10 -14.36
CA ALA A 179 16.30 -30.17 -14.54
C ALA A 179 17.20 -30.13 -13.30
N ILE A 180 16.62 -30.04 -12.09
CA ILE A 180 17.38 -30.13 -10.83
C ILE A 180 18.08 -31.48 -10.69
N LYS A 181 17.44 -32.59 -11.11
CA LYS A 181 18.08 -33.91 -11.15
C LYS A 181 19.26 -33.98 -12.14
N LYS A 182 19.18 -33.33 -13.31
CA LYS A 182 20.33 -33.20 -14.24
C LYS A 182 21.45 -32.37 -13.59
N ILE A 183 21.15 -31.20 -13.05
CA ILE A 183 22.14 -30.31 -12.40
C ILE A 183 22.88 -31.05 -11.27
N LYS A 184 22.16 -31.73 -10.36
CA LYS A 184 22.77 -32.53 -9.27
C LYS A 184 23.61 -33.73 -9.74
N GLY A 185 23.40 -34.19 -10.98
CA GLY A 185 24.17 -35.28 -11.59
C GLY A 185 25.41 -34.82 -12.38
N ILE A 186 25.52 -33.53 -12.71
CA ILE A 186 26.62 -32.98 -13.50
C ILE A 186 27.92 -32.95 -12.68
N LYS A 187 29.02 -33.40 -13.30
CA LYS A 187 30.39 -33.36 -12.77
C LYS A 187 31.39 -33.12 -13.89
N GLY A 188 32.59 -32.64 -13.56
CA GLY A 188 33.64 -32.34 -14.54
C GLY A 188 33.22 -31.22 -15.51
N GLU A 189 33.67 -31.29 -16.76
CA GLU A 189 33.47 -30.24 -17.77
C GLU A 189 31.99 -29.88 -18.05
N GLY A 190 31.06 -30.78 -17.72
CA GLY A 190 29.62 -30.54 -17.82
C GLY A 190 29.12 -29.39 -16.93
N SER A 191 29.89 -28.95 -15.93
CA SER A 191 29.52 -27.82 -15.06
C SER A 191 29.18 -26.54 -15.85
N LYS A 192 29.84 -26.34 -17.00
CA LYS A 192 29.59 -25.23 -17.93
C LYS A 192 28.14 -25.18 -18.48
N GLN A 193 27.36 -26.26 -18.37
CA GLN A 193 25.93 -26.26 -18.71
C GLN A 193 25.03 -25.76 -17.57
N VAL A 194 25.51 -25.77 -16.31
CA VAL A 194 24.69 -25.44 -15.13
C VAL A 194 24.17 -23.99 -15.16
N PRO A 195 24.98 -22.95 -15.45
CA PRO A 195 24.47 -21.57 -15.53
C PRO A 195 23.36 -21.39 -16.58
N SER A 196 23.44 -22.11 -17.70
CA SER A 196 22.42 -22.09 -18.76
C SER A 196 21.10 -22.72 -18.28
N ILE A 197 21.15 -23.89 -17.64
CA ILE A 197 19.95 -24.56 -17.12
C ILE A 197 19.31 -23.73 -15.99
N LEU A 198 20.13 -23.13 -15.10
CA LEU A 198 19.65 -22.23 -14.03
C LEU A 198 18.96 -20.98 -14.60
N ASN A 199 19.55 -20.33 -15.61
CA ASN A 199 18.91 -19.18 -16.27
C ASN A 199 17.57 -19.55 -16.93
N ARG A 200 17.46 -20.74 -17.53
CA ARG A 200 16.21 -21.18 -18.18
C ARG A 200 15.15 -21.69 -17.18
N LEU A 201 15.56 -22.18 -16.00
CA LEU A 201 14.66 -22.36 -14.85
C LEU A 201 14.14 -21.02 -14.30
N ASN A 202 15.00 -20.00 -14.25
CA ASN A 202 14.61 -18.66 -13.82
C ASN A 202 13.59 -18.03 -14.80
N GLU A 203 13.81 -18.17 -16.10
CA GLU A 203 12.84 -17.73 -17.12
C GLU A 203 11.49 -18.44 -16.96
N MET A 204 11.49 -19.76 -16.79
CA MET A 204 10.28 -20.57 -16.56
C MET A 204 9.48 -20.10 -15.32
N ILE A 205 10.16 -19.81 -14.21
CA ILE A 205 9.50 -19.35 -12.97
C ILE A 205 8.99 -17.91 -13.12
N ARG A 206 9.74 -17.02 -13.80
CA ARG A 206 9.26 -15.69 -14.14
C ARG A 206 8.01 -15.72 -15.01
N LYS A 207 8.03 -16.46 -16.12
CA LYS A 207 6.88 -16.67 -17.00
C LYS A 207 5.67 -17.20 -16.22
N ALA A 208 5.90 -18.04 -15.21
CA ALA A 208 4.85 -18.55 -14.32
C ALA A 208 4.30 -17.47 -13.36
N TRP A 209 5.13 -16.60 -12.77
CA TRP A 209 4.65 -15.46 -11.97
C TRP A 209 3.92 -14.40 -12.82
N GLU A 210 4.33 -14.22 -14.08
CA GLU A 210 3.78 -13.24 -15.03
C GLU A 210 2.38 -13.63 -15.57
N VAL A 211 1.87 -14.86 -15.31
CA VAL A 211 0.54 -15.32 -15.76
C VAL A 211 -0.60 -14.53 -15.09
N PRO A 212 -1.51 -13.88 -15.86
CA PRO A 212 -2.66 -13.16 -15.29
C PRO A 212 -3.58 -14.07 -14.46
N THR A 213 -3.99 -13.58 -13.28
CA THR A 213 -4.88 -14.25 -12.31
C THR A 213 -4.31 -15.52 -11.66
N HIS A 214 -3.59 -16.36 -12.39
CA HIS A 214 -3.11 -17.68 -11.92
C HIS A 214 -1.62 -17.70 -11.53
N GLY A 215 -0.86 -16.63 -11.83
CA GLY A 215 0.58 -16.63 -11.65
C GLY A 215 1.06 -16.80 -10.21
N HIS A 216 0.27 -16.34 -9.23
CA HIS A 216 0.57 -16.61 -7.81
C HIS A 216 0.52 -18.10 -7.46
N GLU A 217 -0.41 -18.86 -8.04
CA GLU A 217 -0.50 -20.30 -7.81
C GLU A 217 0.63 -21.05 -8.53
N LEU A 218 0.84 -20.75 -9.82
CA LEU A 218 1.85 -21.39 -10.65
C LEU A 218 3.26 -21.14 -10.09
N GLY A 219 3.62 -19.88 -9.85
CA GLY A 219 4.92 -19.51 -9.28
C GLY A 219 5.16 -20.12 -7.91
N THR A 220 4.17 -20.07 -7.00
CA THR A 220 4.30 -20.69 -5.67
C THR A 220 4.45 -22.22 -5.75
N SER A 221 3.74 -22.87 -6.68
CA SER A 221 3.88 -24.31 -6.91
C SER A 221 5.28 -24.70 -7.41
N LEU A 222 5.85 -23.93 -8.36
CA LEU A 222 7.21 -24.17 -8.87
C LEU A 222 8.28 -23.85 -7.82
N CYS A 223 8.12 -22.79 -7.04
CA CYS A 223 9.03 -22.44 -5.95
C CYS A 223 9.04 -23.50 -4.84
N ASN A 224 7.88 -24.10 -4.54
CA ASN A 224 7.81 -25.24 -3.63
C ASN A 224 8.44 -26.51 -4.23
N ALA A 225 8.22 -26.80 -5.52
CA ALA A 225 8.89 -27.91 -6.20
C ALA A 225 10.43 -27.76 -6.25
N LEU A 226 10.93 -26.53 -6.38
CA LEU A 226 12.36 -26.22 -6.26
C LEU A 226 12.89 -26.53 -4.86
N ARG A 227 12.12 -26.27 -3.79
CA ARG A 227 12.51 -26.64 -2.43
C ARG A 227 12.42 -28.15 -2.18
N THR A 228 11.35 -28.82 -2.57
CA THR A 228 11.15 -30.26 -2.28
C THR A 228 12.02 -31.19 -3.13
N SER A 229 12.46 -30.78 -4.32
CA SER A 229 13.52 -31.46 -5.09
C SER A 229 14.94 -31.19 -4.55
N GLY A 230 15.06 -30.37 -3.50
CA GLY A 230 16.31 -29.87 -2.95
C GLY A 230 17.09 -29.00 -3.93
N GLY A 231 16.40 -28.34 -4.86
CA GLY A 231 17.01 -27.33 -5.73
C GLY A 231 17.52 -26.14 -4.92
N LEU A 232 16.82 -25.74 -3.86
CA LEU A 232 17.33 -24.72 -2.93
C LEU A 232 18.66 -25.12 -2.29
N ASP A 233 18.85 -26.38 -1.87
CA ASP A 233 20.16 -26.85 -1.36
C ASP A 233 21.28 -26.56 -2.37
N PHE A 234 21.02 -26.82 -3.66
CA PHE A 234 21.99 -26.57 -4.72
C PHE A 234 22.30 -25.08 -4.87
N LEU A 235 21.29 -24.20 -4.85
CA LEU A 235 21.51 -22.74 -4.92
C LEU A 235 22.23 -22.18 -3.68
N LEU A 236 22.13 -22.86 -2.54
CA LEU A 236 22.84 -22.52 -1.31
C LEU A 236 24.28 -23.08 -1.26
N THR A 237 24.72 -23.91 -2.22
CA THR A 237 26.11 -24.41 -2.24
C THR A 237 27.09 -23.31 -2.65
N ASN A 238 28.11 -23.10 -1.80
CA ASN A 238 29.24 -22.27 -2.16
C ASN A 238 30.01 -22.92 -3.33
N ASN A 239 30.12 -22.20 -4.44
CA ASN A 239 30.76 -22.65 -5.67
C ASN A 239 31.68 -21.53 -6.21
N SER A 240 32.81 -21.89 -6.81
CA SER A 240 33.87 -20.95 -7.19
C SER A 240 33.76 -20.42 -8.62
N ASP A 241 32.57 -20.46 -9.22
CA ASP A 241 32.30 -19.99 -10.57
C ASP A 241 31.31 -18.83 -10.51
N ASP A 242 31.79 -17.62 -10.85
CA ASP A 242 31.00 -16.40 -10.79
C ASP A 242 29.74 -16.47 -11.69
N GLU A 243 29.78 -17.23 -12.80
CA GLU A 243 28.62 -17.40 -13.68
C GLU A 243 27.56 -18.30 -13.03
N GLN A 244 27.96 -19.43 -12.45
CA GLN A 244 27.06 -20.29 -11.67
C GLN A 244 26.54 -19.58 -10.41
N GLN A 245 27.36 -18.81 -9.69
CA GLN A 245 26.92 -18.01 -8.55
C GLN A 245 25.83 -17.03 -8.95
N PHE A 246 26.06 -16.22 -10.00
CA PHE A 246 25.10 -15.21 -10.42
C PHE A 246 23.81 -15.84 -10.98
N ALA A 247 23.92 -16.91 -11.78
CA ALA A 247 22.75 -17.67 -12.24
C ALA A 247 21.95 -18.29 -11.08
N SER A 248 22.63 -18.73 -10.01
CA SER A 248 21.99 -19.27 -8.81
C SER A 248 21.28 -18.18 -8.00
N ALA A 249 21.93 -17.03 -7.79
CA ALA A 249 21.35 -15.87 -7.10
C ALA A 249 20.11 -15.32 -7.83
N LYS A 250 20.17 -15.24 -9.17
CA LYS A 250 19.06 -14.79 -10.03
C LYS A 250 17.85 -15.72 -9.94
N LEU A 251 18.06 -17.04 -10.00
CA LEU A 251 16.99 -18.02 -9.77
C LEU A 251 16.44 -17.96 -8.32
N LEU A 252 17.33 -17.78 -7.33
CA LEU A 252 16.94 -17.71 -5.92
C LEU A 252 16.04 -16.51 -5.63
N GLU A 253 16.39 -15.33 -6.14
CA GLU A 253 15.61 -14.08 -6.01
C GLU A 253 14.14 -14.29 -6.36
N GLN A 254 13.87 -14.82 -7.56
CA GLN A 254 12.54 -15.17 -8.06
C GLN A 254 11.83 -16.31 -7.27
N CYS A 255 12.51 -16.95 -6.32
CA CYS A 255 12.01 -18.10 -5.57
C CYS A 255 11.82 -17.84 -4.06
N LEU A 256 12.02 -16.62 -3.56
CA LEU A 256 11.89 -16.27 -2.13
C LEU A 256 10.43 -16.09 -1.68
N THR A 257 9.58 -17.11 -1.89
CA THR A 257 8.27 -17.25 -1.22
C THR A 257 8.42 -17.34 0.30
N THR A 258 7.33 -17.28 1.07
CA THR A 258 7.43 -17.28 2.54
C THR A 258 8.13 -18.55 3.05
N GLU A 259 7.68 -19.71 2.61
CA GLU A 259 8.18 -21.02 3.00
C GLU A 259 9.65 -21.22 2.55
N ASN A 260 10.04 -20.56 1.46
CA ASN A 260 11.40 -20.57 0.95
C ASN A 260 12.31 -19.57 1.66
N ARG A 261 11.79 -18.43 2.17
CA ARG A 261 12.53 -17.52 3.06
C ARG A 261 12.81 -18.22 4.40
N ASP A 262 11.82 -18.86 4.99
CA ASP A 262 11.97 -19.65 6.22
C ASP A 262 13.07 -20.72 6.04
N TYR A 263 13.08 -21.39 4.88
CA TYR A 263 14.09 -22.38 4.52
C TYR A 263 15.50 -21.80 4.34
N VAL A 264 15.63 -20.66 3.65
CA VAL A 264 16.92 -19.96 3.49
C VAL A 264 17.44 -19.47 4.85
N VAL A 265 16.59 -18.94 5.72
CA VAL A 265 16.95 -18.49 7.06
C VAL A 265 17.50 -19.65 7.90
N ALA A 266 16.88 -20.84 7.81
CA ALA A 266 17.32 -22.03 8.54
C ALA A 266 18.59 -22.70 7.98
N ASN A 267 18.85 -22.63 6.66
CA ASN A 267 19.87 -23.46 6.01
C ASN A 267 21.03 -22.70 5.33
N GLY A 268 20.95 -21.37 5.13
CA GLY A 268 21.96 -20.66 4.34
C GLY A 268 21.96 -19.13 4.35
N LEU A 269 21.37 -18.49 5.37
CA LEU A 269 21.19 -17.02 5.41
C LEU A 269 22.49 -16.24 5.15
N GLU A 270 23.59 -16.60 5.82
CA GLU A 270 24.86 -15.91 5.69
C GLU A 270 25.46 -16.00 4.27
N MET A 271 25.34 -17.16 3.62
CA MET A 271 25.75 -17.35 2.22
C MET A 271 24.93 -16.47 1.27
N VAL A 272 23.61 -16.42 1.45
CA VAL A 272 22.70 -15.65 0.56
C VAL A 272 22.90 -14.15 0.73
N VAL A 273 22.99 -13.65 1.97
CA VAL A 273 23.27 -12.22 2.21
C VAL A 273 24.65 -11.85 1.69
N THR A 274 25.68 -12.69 1.91
CA THR A 274 27.02 -12.44 1.37
C THR A 274 27.03 -12.38 -0.16
N SER A 275 26.36 -13.33 -0.83
CA SER A 275 26.23 -13.36 -2.30
C SER A 275 25.52 -12.11 -2.82
N ALA A 276 24.36 -11.74 -2.24
CA ALA A 276 23.64 -10.52 -2.60
C ALA A 276 24.49 -9.25 -2.42
N CYS A 277 25.25 -9.18 -1.31
CA CYS A 277 26.22 -8.11 -1.04
C CYS A 277 27.49 -8.16 -1.91
N VAL A 278 27.75 -9.22 -2.66
CA VAL A 278 28.77 -9.26 -3.72
C VAL A 278 28.16 -8.76 -5.04
N CYS A 279 26.93 -9.17 -5.36
CA CYS A 279 26.22 -8.70 -6.54
C CYS A 279 26.06 -7.16 -6.57
N THR A 280 25.64 -6.53 -5.46
CA THR A 280 25.53 -5.05 -5.39
C THR A 280 26.86 -4.31 -5.61
N LYS A 281 27.98 -4.92 -5.20
CA LYS A 281 29.34 -4.37 -5.36
C LYS A 281 29.87 -4.47 -6.79
N ASN A 282 29.29 -5.31 -7.65
CA ASN A 282 29.65 -5.39 -9.07
C ASN A 282 29.11 -4.16 -9.83
N SER A 283 29.80 -3.02 -9.70
CA SER A 283 29.39 -1.70 -10.21
C SER A 283 29.09 -1.65 -11.70
N ASN A 284 29.56 -2.63 -12.47
CA ASN A 284 29.51 -2.63 -13.93
C ASN A 284 28.33 -3.43 -14.48
N SER A 285 27.55 -4.13 -13.63
CA SER A 285 26.37 -4.88 -14.04
C SER A 285 25.10 -4.39 -13.32
N VAL A 286 24.18 -3.82 -14.10
CA VAL A 286 22.86 -3.42 -13.60
C VAL A 286 22.07 -4.64 -13.13
N ASP A 287 22.18 -5.79 -13.81
CA ASP A 287 21.43 -6.99 -13.41
C ASP A 287 21.96 -7.63 -12.11
N HIS A 288 23.26 -7.52 -11.82
CA HIS A 288 23.78 -7.86 -10.48
C HIS A 288 23.24 -6.90 -9.40
N SER A 289 23.10 -5.62 -9.74
CA SER A 289 22.55 -4.59 -8.85
C SER A 289 21.09 -4.92 -8.47
N ARG A 290 20.28 -5.29 -9.47
CA ARG A 290 18.87 -5.71 -9.31
C ARG A 290 18.75 -6.99 -8.49
N VAL A 291 19.41 -8.07 -8.90
CA VAL A 291 19.34 -9.37 -8.18
C VAL A 291 19.82 -9.24 -6.73
N GLY A 292 20.93 -8.53 -6.50
CA GLY A 292 21.45 -8.30 -5.15
C GLY A 292 20.50 -7.48 -4.27
N THR A 293 19.84 -6.46 -4.82
CA THR A 293 18.85 -5.67 -4.06
C THR A 293 17.53 -6.40 -3.85
N GLY A 294 17.04 -7.17 -4.83
CA GLY A 294 15.81 -7.98 -4.72
C GLY A 294 15.91 -9.09 -3.68
N ILE A 295 17.05 -9.81 -3.61
CA ILE A 295 17.29 -10.80 -2.55
C ILE A 295 17.22 -10.14 -1.16
N LEU A 296 17.85 -8.97 -0.99
CA LEU A 296 17.84 -8.24 0.28
C LEU A 296 16.43 -7.71 0.62
N GLU A 297 15.67 -7.21 -0.37
CA GLU A 297 14.26 -6.84 -0.22
C GLU A 297 13.42 -7.99 0.34
N HIS A 298 13.56 -9.18 -0.23
CA HIS A 298 12.85 -10.36 0.20
C HIS A 298 13.27 -10.81 1.60
N LEU A 299 14.57 -10.83 1.93
CA LEU A 299 15.04 -11.24 3.26
C LEU A 299 14.57 -10.28 4.38
N PHE A 300 14.47 -8.98 4.11
CA PHE A 300 13.84 -8.02 5.04
C PHE A 300 12.32 -8.22 5.21
N LYS A 301 11.69 -9.13 4.45
CA LYS A 301 10.25 -9.50 4.53
C LYS A 301 10.02 -10.81 5.33
N HIS A 302 10.95 -11.19 6.20
CA HIS A 302 10.86 -12.39 7.05
C HIS A 302 10.52 -12.06 8.53
N SER A 303 11.50 -11.67 9.35
CA SER A 303 11.33 -11.42 10.79
C SER A 303 12.32 -10.40 11.35
N GLU A 304 12.05 -9.87 12.55
CA GLU A 304 12.93 -8.93 13.27
C GLU A 304 14.34 -9.51 13.48
N THR A 305 14.46 -10.77 13.90
CA THR A 305 15.75 -11.46 14.04
C THR A 305 16.51 -11.53 12.72
N THR A 306 15.85 -11.90 11.63
CA THR A 306 16.48 -11.97 10.30
C THR A 306 16.86 -10.58 9.79
N CYS A 307 16.06 -9.54 10.06
CA CYS A 307 16.43 -8.16 9.78
C CYS A 307 17.73 -7.76 10.51
N SER A 308 17.87 -8.12 11.80
CA SER A 308 19.09 -7.89 12.59
C SER A 308 20.30 -8.60 11.99
N ASP A 309 20.15 -9.86 11.56
CA ASP A 309 21.23 -10.62 10.93
C ASP A 309 21.63 -10.08 9.55
N VAL A 310 20.66 -9.73 8.70
CA VAL A 310 20.92 -9.11 7.39
C VAL A 310 21.60 -7.74 7.57
N ILE A 311 21.25 -6.97 8.61
CA ILE A 311 21.94 -5.73 8.99
C ILE A 311 23.37 -6.00 9.48
N ARG A 312 23.57 -7.03 10.32
CA ARG A 312 24.88 -7.44 10.86
C ARG A 312 25.84 -7.90 9.76
N LEU A 313 25.32 -8.54 8.72
CA LEU A 313 26.04 -9.00 7.54
C LEU A 313 26.24 -7.91 6.45
N GLY A 314 25.78 -6.68 6.69
CA GLY A 314 26.00 -5.54 5.78
C GLY A 314 25.00 -5.43 4.61
N GLY A 315 23.88 -6.13 4.67
CA GLY A 315 22.79 -6.05 3.68
C GLY A 315 22.17 -4.66 3.60
N LEU A 316 21.90 -4.03 4.75
CA LEU A 316 21.40 -2.65 4.79
C LEU A 316 22.41 -1.65 4.22
N ASP A 317 23.70 -1.80 4.54
CA ASP A 317 24.76 -0.94 4.00
C ASP A 317 24.91 -1.11 2.47
N SER A 318 24.65 -2.32 1.95
CA SER A 318 24.55 -2.56 0.51
C SER A 318 23.34 -1.86 -0.11
N VAL A 319 22.14 -1.97 0.46
CA VAL A 319 20.95 -1.26 -0.05
C VAL A 319 21.18 0.25 -0.09
N LEU A 320 21.76 0.84 0.97
CA LEU A 320 22.04 2.28 1.01
C LEU A 320 23.16 2.71 0.04
N PHE A 321 24.10 1.82 -0.28
CA PHE A 321 25.06 2.04 -1.36
C PHE A 321 24.35 2.07 -2.73
N GLU A 322 23.33 1.25 -2.93
CA GLU A 322 22.58 1.14 -4.20
C GLU A 322 21.57 2.27 -4.43
N CYS A 323 21.06 2.93 -3.37
CA CYS A 323 20.23 4.15 -3.44
C CYS A 323 20.87 5.36 -4.17
N ARG A 324 22.09 5.23 -4.68
CA ARG A 324 22.82 6.26 -5.46
C ARG A 324 22.85 5.97 -6.97
N LYS A 325 22.35 4.80 -7.42
CA LYS A 325 22.24 4.45 -8.84
C LYS A 325 20.98 5.08 -9.45
N ASN A 326 20.91 5.11 -10.79
CA ASN A 326 19.76 5.65 -11.55
C ASN A 326 18.88 4.55 -12.17
N ASP A 327 19.15 3.28 -11.92
CA ASP A 327 18.35 2.17 -12.46
C ASP A 327 17.04 2.04 -11.66
N VAL A 328 15.90 2.13 -12.37
CA VAL A 328 14.58 2.17 -11.73
C VAL A 328 14.28 0.87 -10.98
N GLU A 329 14.62 -0.29 -11.53
CA GLU A 329 14.34 -1.58 -10.85
C GLU A 329 15.21 -1.75 -9.59
N THR A 330 16.51 -1.42 -9.67
CA THR A 330 17.40 -1.39 -8.50
C THR A 330 16.87 -0.43 -7.42
N LEU A 331 16.37 0.75 -7.80
CA LEU A 331 15.79 1.70 -6.85
C LEU A 331 14.42 1.28 -6.30
N ARG A 332 13.59 0.56 -7.07
CA ARG A 332 12.36 -0.08 -6.59
C ARG A 332 12.68 -1.11 -5.51
N HIS A 333 13.62 -2.02 -5.76
CA HIS A 333 14.10 -2.96 -4.76
C HIS A 333 14.69 -2.27 -3.52
N CYS A 334 15.43 -1.17 -3.69
CA CYS A 334 15.94 -0.40 -2.54
C CYS A 334 14.80 0.21 -1.70
N ALA A 335 13.79 0.79 -2.33
CA ALA A 335 12.64 1.36 -1.62
C ALA A 335 11.81 0.27 -0.93
N GLY A 336 11.54 -0.85 -1.62
CA GLY A 336 10.86 -2.03 -1.08
C GLY A 336 11.62 -2.67 0.09
N ALA A 337 12.94 -2.80 0.00
CA ALA A 337 13.81 -3.31 1.06
C ALA A 337 13.75 -2.45 2.33
N LEU A 338 13.84 -1.11 2.17
CA LEU A 338 13.73 -0.19 3.30
C LEU A 338 12.31 -0.17 3.90
N ALA A 339 11.26 -0.32 3.07
CA ALA A 339 9.88 -0.42 3.53
C ALA A 339 9.60 -1.72 4.28
N ASN A 340 10.04 -2.87 3.77
CA ASN A 340 9.94 -4.16 4.45
C ASN A 340 10.70 -4.10 5.79
N LEU A 341 11.94 -3.59 5.80
CA LEU A 341 12.71 -3.43 7.03
C LEU A 341 12.01 -2.50 8.05
N SER A 342 11.34 -1.43 7.60
CA SER A 342 10.55 -0.54 8.50
C SER A 342 9.25 -1.16 9.03
N LEU A 343 8.79 -2.28 8.47
CA LEU A 343 7.56 -2.99 8.86
C LEU A 343 7.84 -4.30 9.60
N TYR A 344 9.00 -4.91 9.38
CA TYR A 344 9.40 -6.21 9.91
C TYR A 344 10.60 -6.12 10.88
N GLY A 345 11.36 -5.02 10.85
CA GLY A 345 12.60 -4.88 11.60
C GLY A 345 12.43 -4.65 13.10
N GLY A 346 11.37 -3.95 13.54
CA GLY A 346 11.17 -3.66 14.96
C GLY A 346 12.20 -2.68 15.56
N ALA A 347 12.16 -2.49 16.87
CA ALA A 347 12.73 -1.30 17.54
C ALA A 347 14.26 -1.19 17.39
N GLU A 348 15.00 -2.29 17.63
CA GLU A 348 16.47 -2.30 17.55
C GLU A 348 16.97 -2.02 16.12
N ASN A 349 16.29 -2.58 15.12
CA ASN A 349 16.62 -2.34 13.72
C ASN A 349 16.21 -0.94 13.25
N HIS A 350 15.12 -0.38 13.79
CA HIS A 350 14.75 1.01 13.56
C HIS A 350 15.84 1.96 14.11
N GLU A 351 16.44 1.69 15.28
CA GLU A 351 17.63 2.41 15.71
C GLU A 351 18.81 2.22 14.75
N ALA A 352 19.07 0.99 14.28
CA ALA A 352 20.15 0.71 13.34
C ALA A 352 20.01 1.47 11.99
N MET A 353 18.77 1.68 11.55
CA MET A 353 18.41 2.52 10.39
C MET A 353 18.68 4.01 10.65
N ILE A 354 18.31 4.53 11.83
CA ILE A 354 18.62 5.92 12.21
C ILE A 354 20.13 6.16 12.35
N LYS A 355 20.86 5.22 12.98
CA LYS A 355 22.33 5.27 13.11
C LYS A 355 23.02 5.33 11.74
N ARG A 356 22.48 4.62 10.74
CA ARG A 356 22.90 4.67 9.32
C ARG A 356 22.30 5.81 8.49
N LYS A 357 21.49 6.68 9.09
CA LYS A 357 20.82 7.85 8.46
C LYS A 357 19.89 7.46 7.31
N VAL A 358 19.21 6.31 7.39
CA VAL A 358 18.25 5.82 6.37
C VAL A 358 17.27 6.90 5.88
N PRO A 359 16.67 7.76 6.73
CA PRO A 359 15.80 8.83 6.24
C PRO A 359 16.46 9.79 5.23
N MET A 360 17.76 10.07 5.34
CA MET A 360 18.48 10.90 4.36
C MET A 360 18.55 10.24 2.96
N TRP A 361 18.46 8.91 2.89
CA TRP A 361 18.40 8.13 1.66
C TRP A 361 16.97 7.90 1.16
N LEU A 362 15.98 7.90 2.06
CA LEU A 362 14.56 7.89 1.68
C LEU A 362 14.11 9.22 1.03
N PHE A 363 14.72 10.35 1.38
CA PHE A 363 14.42 11.66 0.78
C PHE A 363 14.52 11.69 -0.75
N PRO A 364 15.65 11.32 -1.42
CA PRO A 364 15.72 11.30 -2.88
C PRO A 364 14.81 10.25 -3.53
N LEU A 365 14.48 9.15 -2.84
CA LEU A 365 13.55 8.14 -3.34
C LEU A 365 12.10 8.66 -3.33
N ALA A 366 11.68 9.35 -2.26
CA ALA A 366 10.38 10.01 -2.17
C ALA A 366 10.19 11.16 -3.20
N PHE A 367 11.30 11.70 -3.73
CA PHE A 367 11.33 12.66 -4.83
C PHE A 367 11.60 12.05 -6.23
N HIS A 368 11.78 10.74 -6.33
CA HIS A 368 12.04 10.09 -7.62
C HIS A 368 10.81 10.18 -8.55
N ASN A 369 10.98 10.10 -9.87
CA ASN A 369 9.84 10.27 -10.79
C ASN A 369 8.84 9.11 -10.77
N ASP A 370 9.31 7.88 -10.55
CA ASP A 370 8.51 6.65 -10.49
C ASP A 370 7.69 6.55 -9.19
N ASP A 371 6.37 6.41 -9.33
CA ASP A 371 5.43 6.43 -8.20
C ASP A 371 5.55 5.22 -7.27
N ASN A 372 6.08 4.09 -7.75
CA ASN A 372 6.31 2.91 -6.92
C ASN A 372 7.48 3.13 -5.95
N ILE A 373 8.56 3.75 -6.44
CA ILE A 373 9.69 4.21 -5.60
C ILE A 373 9.23 5.29 -4.61
N LYS A 374 8.45 6.30 -5.05
CA LYS A 374 7.89 7.31 -4.15
C LYS A 374 7.08 6.65 -3.03
N TYR A 375 6.17 5.76 -3.40
CA TYR A 375 5.26 5.10 -2.49
C TYR A 375 5.99 4.30 -1.41
N TYR A 376 6.91 3.40 -1.79
CA TYR A 376 7.62 2.59 -0.81
C TYR A 376 8.59 3.42 0.04
N ALA A 377 9.17 4.50 -0.49
CA ALA A 377 9.95 5.44 0.31
C ALA A 377 9.08 6.15 1.37
N CYS A 378 7.92 6.68 0.98
CA CYS A 378 6.94 7.24 1.89
C CYS A 378 6.43 6.21 2.92
N LEU A 379 6.28 4.95 2.53
CA LEU A 379 5.86 3.86 3.43
C LEU A 379 6.92 3.56 4.50
N ALA A 380 8.20 3.51 4.11
CA ALA A 380 9.31 3.37 5.04
C ALA A 380 9.34 4.55 6.05
N ILE A 381 9.13 5.79 5.59
CA ILE A 381 9.05 6.98 6.45
C ILE A 381 7.86 6.88 7.43
N ALA A 382 6.68 6.52 6.95
CA ALA A 382 5.45 6.40 7.75
C ALA A 382 5.53 5.30 8.81
N ALA A 383 6.15 4.16 8.48
CA ALA A 383 6.36 3.07 9.43
C ALA A 383 7.44 3.40 10.48
N LEU A 384 8.55 4.04 10.09
CA LEU A 384 9.58 4.50 11.02
C LEU A 384 9.05 5.53 12.02
N VAL A 385 8.30 6.54 11.56
CA VAL A 385 7.77 7.60 12.44
C VAL A 385 6.64 7.11 13.38
N ALA A 386 6.13 5.89 13.17
CA ALA A 386 5.20 5.26 14.10
C ALA A 386 5.90 4.71 15.37
N ASN A 387 7.22 4.46 15.35
CA ASN A 387 7.98 4.22 16.58
C ASN A 387 8.31 5.57 17.26
N THR A 388 7.76 5.76 18.45
CA THR A 388 7.95 6.96 19.30
C THR A 388 9.38 7.20 19.75
N GLU A 389 10.24 6.19 19.76
CA GLU A 389 11.65 6.29 20.20
C GLU A 389 12.50 7.02 19.15
N ILE A 390 12.25 6.72 17.87
CA ILE A 390 12.95 7.34 16.73
C ILE A 390 12.17 8.49 16.07
N GLU A 391 10.91 8.73 16.48
CA GLU A 391 10.01 9.78 15.99
C GLU A 391 10.72 11.14 15.81
N ALA A 392 11.46 11.59 16.83
CA ALA A 392 12.20 12.86 16.80
C ALA A 392 13.35 12.89 15.76
N ALA A 393 13.96 11.74 15.46
CA ALA A 393 15.01 11.65 14.44
C ALA A 393 14.44 11.65 13.01
N VAL A 394 13.29 11.02 12.79
CA VAL A 394 12.58 11.00 11.49
C VAL A 394 11.94 12.36 11.17
N LEU A 395 11.48 13.10 12.19
CA LEU A 395 11.05 14.49 12.01
C LEU A 395 12.22 15.40 11.62
N LYS A 396 13.41 15.19 12.22
CA LYS A 396 14.61 15.99 11.97
C LYS A 396 15.18 15.87 10.54
N SER A 397 14.84 14.82 9.79
CA SER A 397 15.24 14.67 8.39
C SER A 397 14.36 15.39 7.37
N GLY A 398 13.21 15.97 7.77
CA GLY A 398 12.30 16.68 6.84
C GLY A 398 11.69 15.76 5.76
N THR A 399 11.73 14.45 5.99
CA THR A 399 11.19 13.44 5.06
C THR A 399 9.69 13.24 5.18
N LEU A 400 9.10 13.60 6.33
CA LEU A 400 7.68 13.35 6.60
C LEU A 400 6.77 14.21 5.72
N ASP A 401 7.21 15.45 5.46
CA ASP A 401 6.59 16.46 4.59
C ASP A 401 6.34 15.96 3.15
N LEU A 402 6.97 14.86 2.74
CA LEU A 402 6.88 14.28 1.40
C LEU A 402 5.71 13.29 1.25
N VAL A 403 5.16 12.83 2.38
CA VAL A 403 4.09 11.81 2.41
C VAL A 403 2.75 12.40 1.97
N GLU A 404 2.39 13.61 2.38
CA GLU A 404 1.12 14.24 2.01
C GLU A 404 1.04 14.67 0.53
N PRO A 405 2.09 15.27 -0.09
CA PRO A 405 2.10 15.55 -1.53
C PRO A 405 1.87 14.30 -2.40
N PHE A 406 2.38 13.13 -2.00
CA PHE A 406 2.07 11.88 -2.70
C PHE A 406 0.57 11.52 -2.57
N ILE A 407 0.05 11.48 -1.34
CA ILE A 407 -1.33 11.03 -1.05
C ILE A 407 -2.39 11.96 -1.65
N THR A 408 -2.11 13.26 -1.74
CA THR A 408 -3.02 14.25 -2.30
C THR A 408 -3.03 14.28 -3.83
N THR A 409 -2.01 13.73 -4.49
CA THR A 409 -1.90 13.68 -5.96
C THR A 409 -2.32 12.34 -6.58
N HIS A 410 -2.51 11.28 -5.77
CA HIS A 410 -2.82 9.93 -6.25
C HIS A 410 -4.21 9.44 -5.79
N ASN A 411 -4.84 8.60 -6.61
CA ASN A 411 -6.06 7.86 -6.26
C ASN A 411 -5.69 6.40 -5.92
N PRO A 412 -6.10 5.84 -4.76
CA PRO A 412 -5.82 4.44 -4.41
C PRO A 412 -6.22 3.43 -5.49
N SER A 413 -7.38 3.62 -6.14
CA SER A 413 -7.88 2.69 -7.17
C SER A 413 -7.09 2.75 -8.47
N GLU A 414 -6.54 3.92 -8.82
CA GLU A 414 -5.70 4.08 -10.01
C GLU A 414 -4.28 3.55 -9.73
N PHE A 415 -3.74 3.86 -8.55
CA PHE A 415 -2.43 3.38 -8.10
C PHE A 415 -2.37 1.85 -8.01
N ALA A 416 -3.44 1.19 -7.53
CA ALA A 416 -3.56 -0.28 -7.53
C ALA A 416 -3.36 -0.92 -8.92
N ASN A 417 -3.76 -0.21 -9.98
CA ASN A 417 -3.65 -0.66 -11.37
C ASN A 417 -2.37 -0.16 -12.07
N SER A 418 -1.56 0.67 -11.40
CA SER A 418 -0.35 1.26 -12.00
C SER A 418 0.84 0.30 -12.07
N ASN A 419 0.83 -0.77 -11.29
CA ASN A 419 1.91 -1.77 -11.25
C ASN A 419 1.36 -3.18 -10.96
N LEU A 420 1.88 -4.19 -11.68
CA LEU A 420 1.50 -5.60 -11.52
C LEU A 420 1.73 -6.13 -10.09
N ALA A 421 2.73 -5.60 -9.38
CA ALA A 421 3.04 -5.91 -7.99
C ALA A 421 1.98 -5.40 -6.99
N HIS A 422 1.07 -4.52 -7.41
CA HIS A 422 -0.05 -4.04 -6.61
C HIS A 422 -1.40 -4.64 -7.03
N ALA A 423 -1.55 -5.10 -8.27
CA ALA A 423 -2.81 -5.66 -8.80
C ALA A 423 -3.37 -6.85 -7.99
N HIS A 424 -2.51 -7.65 -7.36
CA HIS A 424 -2.91 -8.77 -6.50
C HIS A 424 -3.06 -8.38 -5.01
N GLY A 425 -2.54 -7.22 -4.62
CA GLY A 425 -2.51 -6.73 -3.24
C GLY A 425 -1.57 -7.52 -2.32
N GLN A 426 -1.31 -7.00 -1.13
CA GLN A 426 -0.40 -7.61 -0.15
C GLN A 426 -1.03 -8.82 0.57
N SER A 427 -0.18 -9.55 1.31
CA SER A 427 -0.55 -10.75 2.07
C SER A 427 -1.07 -10.42 3.49
N LYS A 428 -1.82 -11.34 4.09
CA LYS A 428 -2.39 -11.21 5.45
C LYS A 428 -1.36 -10.70 6.48
N HIS A 429 -0.20 -11.36 6.54
CA HIS A 429 0.86 -11.02 7.50
C HIS A 429 1.48 -9.63 7.23
N TRP A 430 1.64 -9.24 5.96
CA TRP A 430 2.18 -7.92 5.62
C TRP A 430 1.19 -6.81 6.03
N LEU A 431 -0.10 -7.00 5.75
CA LEU A 431 -1.15 -6.05 6.15
C LEU A 431 -1.26 -5.92 7.67
N GLN A 432 -1.09 -7.01 8.43
CA GLN A 432 -1.01 -6.98 9.89
C GLN A 432 0.11 -6.07 10.42
N LYS A 433 1.26 -5.99 9.73
CA LYS A 433 2.35 -5.05 10.11
C LYS A 433 1.99 -3.58 9.90
N LEU A 434 1.05 -3.27 9.00
CA LEU A 434 0.62 -1.89 8.73
C LEU A 434 -0.52 -1.42 9.67
N VAL A 435 -1.31 -2.33 10.27
CA VAL A 435 -2.42 -1.96 11.18
C VAL A 435 -2.00 -1.02 12.33
N PRO A 436 -0.85 -1.19 13.00
CA PRO A 436 -0.37 -0.25 14.03
C PRO A 436 -0.18 1.19 13.51
N VAL A 437 0.16 1.37 12.24
CA VAL A 437 0.45 2.69 11.64
C VAL A 437 -0.83 3.54 11.51
N LEU A 438 -2.01 2.92 11.34
CA LEU A 438 -3.32 3.59 11.46
C LEU A 438 -3.53 4.23 12.85
N SER A 439 -2.90 3.68 13.89
CA SER A 439 -2.97 4.19 15.27
C SER A 439 -1.79 5.11 15.64
N SER A 440 -0.91 5.44 14.69
CA SER A 440 0.19 6.39 14.91
C SER A 440 -0.31 7.75 15.40
N LYS A 441 0.50 8.48 16.17
CA LYS A 441 0.23 9.86 16.60
C LYS A 441 0.34 10.86 15.44
N ARG A 442 1.13 10.53 14.41
CA ARG A 442 1.43 11.39 13.25
C ARG A 442 0.30 11.37 12.23
N GLU A 443 -0.03 12.53 11.66
CA GLU A 443 -1.11 12.72 10.68
C GLU A 443 -0.77 11.98 9.37
N GLU A 444 0.47 12.16 8.94
CA GLU A 444 1.07 11.73 7.69
C GLU A 444 1.18 10.20 7.62
N ALA A 445 1.53 9.57 8.75
CA ALA A 445 1.55 8.12 8.90
C ALA A 445 0.13 7.52 8.81
N ARG A 446 -0.86 8.14 9.48
CA ARG A 446 -2.28 7.75 9.36
C ARG A 446 -2.81 7.95 7.95
N ASN A 447 -2.46 9.07 7.30
CA ASN A 447 -2.85 9.37 5.92
C ASN A 447 -2.39 8.23 4.98
N LEU A 448 -1.12 7.82 5.06
CA LEU A 448 -0.57 6.81 4.14
C LEU A 448 -1.10 5.40 4.44
N ALA A 449 -1.22 5.04 5.72
CA ALA A 449 -1.81 3.77 6.10
C ALA A 449 -3.28 3.70 5.62
N ALA A 450 -4.08 4.75 5.82
CA ALA A 450 -5.46 4.80 5.33
C ALA A 450 -5.55 4.75 3.80
N PHE A 451 -4.65 5.43 3.07
CA PHE A 451 -4.53 5.34 1.61
C PHE A 451 -4.28 3.89 1.16
N HIS A 452 -3.31 3.19 1.77
CA HIS A 452 -3.02 1.80 1.42
C HIS A 452 -4.16 0.84 1.79
N PHE A 453 -4.77 0.98 2.97
CA PHE A 453 -5.94 0.16 3.33
C PHE A 453 -7.14 0.44 2.41
N CYS A 454 -7.28 1.64 1.85
CA CYS A 454 -8.27 1.95 0.82
C CYS A 454 -7.94 1.30 -0.54
N MET A 455 -6.65 1.25 -0.92
CA MET A 455 -6.16 0.57 -2.12
C MET A 455 -6.47 -0.94 -2.04
N GLU A 456 -6.03 -1.58 -0.94
CA GLU A 456 -6.24 -3.00 -0.68
C GLU A 456 -7.72 -3.35 -0.54
N ALA A 457 -8.54 -2.51 0.12
CA ALA A 457 -9.98 -2.76 0.19
C ALA A 457 -10.64 -2.78 -1.20
N GLY A 458 -10.12 -2.01 -2.16
CA GLY A 458 -10.53 -2.10 -3.57
C GLY A 458 -10.15 -3.43 -4.22
N ILE A 459 -8.88 -3.83 -4.09
CA ILE A 459 -8.33 -5.06 -4.66
C ILE A 459 -9.03 -6.30 -4.06
N LYS A 460 -9.10 -6.40 -2.73
CA LYS A 460 -9.69 -7.56 -2.04
C LYS A 460 -11.21 -7.65 -2.23
N LYS A 461 -11.91 -6.53 -2.48
CA LYS A 461 -13.32 -6.55 -2.92
C LYS A 461 -13.49 -7.21 -4.29
N GLN A 462 -12.60 -6.94 -5.24
CA GLN A 462 -12.61 -7.62 -6.56
C GLN A 462 -12.28 -9.12 -6.43
N GLN A 463 -11.42 -9.48 -5.47
CA GLN A 463 -11.06 -10.87 -5.15
C GLN A 463 -12.10 -11.61 -4.27
N GLY A 464 -13.19 -10.94 -3.84
CA GLY A 464 -14.19 -11.52 -2.95
C GLY A 464 -13.70 -11.83 -1.52
N ASN A 465 -12.58 -11.23 -1.09
CA ASN A 465 -11.85 -11.56 0.14
C ASN A 465 -11.79 -10.37 1.11
N THR A 466 -12.94 -9.74 1.40
CA THR A 466 -13.01 -8.59 2.33
C THR A 466 -12.99 -9.00 3.81
N GLU A 467 -13.32 -10.25 4.13
CA GLU A 467 -13.23 -10.82 5.49
C GLU A 467 -11.82 -10.68 6.08
N LEU A 468 -10.79 -10.70 5.21
CA LEU A 468 -9.39 -10.45 5.54
C LEU A 468 -9.16 -9.24 6.45
N PHE A 469 -9.95 -8.16 6.33
CA PHE A 469 -9.75 -6.95 7.15
C PHE A 469 -10.24 -7.09 8.60
N MET A 470 -11.25 -7.94 8.84
CA MET A 470 -11.61 -8.40 10.18
C MET A 470 -10.53 -9.33 10.74
N ASP A 471 -10.06 -10.24 9.89
CA ASP A 471 -9.09 -11.31 10.17
C ASP A 471 -7.66 -10.81 10.52
N ILE A 472 -7.37 -9.53 10.23
CA ILE A 472 -6.15 -8.81 10.65
C ILE A 472 -6.40 -7.73 11.72
N GLY A 473 -7.63 -7.55 12.18
CA GLY A 473 -8.00 -6.52 13.16
C GLY A 473 -7.95 -5.08 12.64
N ALA A 474 -8.07 -4.85 11.33
CA ALA A 474 -7.99 -3.51 10.74
C ALA A 474 -9.29 -2.69 10.89
N ILE A 475 -10.45 -3.33 11.08
CA ILE A 475 -11.77 -2.67 11.08
C ILE A 475 -11.88 -1.56 12.14
N GLU A 476 -11.61 -1.86 13.41
CA GLU A 476 -11.76 -0.88 14.49
C GLU A 476 -10.72 0.27 14.42
N PRO A 477 -9.44 0.02 14.08
CA PRO A 477 -8.51 1.08 13.68
C PRO A 477 -9.02 1.94 12.51
N LEU A 478 -9.61 1.34 11.46
CA LEU A 478 -10.18 2.10 10.34
C LEU A 478 -11.40 2.93 10.76
N LYS A 479 -12.31 2.41 11.58
CA LYS A 479 -13.44 3.18 12.15
C LYS A 479 -12.94 4.37 12.97
N LYS A 480 -11.96 4.16 13.84
CA LYS A 480 -11.32 5.21 14.64
C LYS A 480 -10.62 6.28 13.78
N VAL A 481 -10.04 5.91 12.63
CA VAL A 481 -9.45 6.87 11.68
C VAL A 481 -10.53 7.57 10.84
N ALA A 482 -11.62 6.89 10.50
CA ALA A 482 -12.76 7.47 9.77
C ALA A 482 -13.45 8.56 10.59
N SER A 483 -13.65 8.38 11.90
CA SER A 483 -14.25 9.40 12.79
C SER A 483 -13.30 10.54 13.17
N CYS A 484 -11.99 10.41 12.92
CA CYS A 484 -11.02 11.45 13.22
C CYS A 484 -11.22 12.73 12.36
N PRO A 485 -10.85 13.92 12.88
CA PRO A 485 -11.08 15.18 12.19
C PRO A 485 -10.19 15.39 10.95
N ASN A 486 -8.99 14.80 10.91
CA ASN A 486 -8.08 14.81 9.76
C ASN A 486 -8.86 14.46 8.48
N ALA A 487 -8.85 15.34 7.48
CA ALA A 487 -9.68 15.19 6.29
C ALA A 487 -9.22 14.03 5.38
N ILE A 488 -7.91 13.83 5.26
CA ILE A 488 -7.29 12.89 4.32
C ILE A 488 -7.44 11.45 4.81
N ALA A 489 -6.92 11.15 6.01
CA ALA A 489 -7.02 9.81 6.60
C ALA A 489 -8.48 9.36 6.79
N SER A 490 -9.35 10.27 7.24
CA SER A 490 -10.78 10.01 7.42
C SER A 490 -11.48 9.66 6.09
N LYS A 491 -11.21 10.40 5.02
CA LYS A 491 -11.74 10.12 3.68
C LYS A 491 -11.37 8.70 3.24
N PHE A 492 -10.09 8.33 3.30
CA PHE A 492 -9.63 7.03 2.82
C PHE A 492 -10.08 5.88 3.74
N ALA A 493 -10.11 6.06 5.06
CA ALA A 493 -10.64 5.05 5.97
C ALA A 493 -12.15 4.82 5.79
N ALA A 494 -12.94 5.88 5.62
CA ALA A 494 -14.37 5.79 5.29
C ALA A 494 -14.63 5.16 3.91
N GLN A 495 -13.73 5.35 2.94
CA GLN A 495 -13.79 4.69 1.64
C GLN A 495 -13.41 3.20 1.76
N ALA A 496 -12.40 2.85 2.55
CA ALA A 496 -11.99 1.48 2.83
C ALA A 496 -13.13 0.68 3.50
N LEU A 497 -13.72 1.19 4.58
CA LEU A 497 -14.86 0.56 5.26
C LEU A 497 -16.03 0.28 4.29
N ARG A 498 -16.38 1.24 3.43
CA ARG A 498 -17.42 1.10 2.40
C ARG A 498 -17.09 0.06 1.32
N LEU A 499 -15.81 -0.14 1.02
CA LEU A 499 -15.37 -1.17 0.09
C LEU A 499 -15.43 -2.56 0.75
N ILE A 500 -15.08 -2.67 2.03
CA ILE A 500 -15.17 -3.88 2.85
C ILE A 500 -16.64 -4.32 3.05
N GLY A 501 -17.54 -3.35 3.30
CA GLY A 501 -18.96 -3.58 3.63
C GLY A 501 -19.37 -3.10 5.02
N GLU A 502 -18.48 -2.45 5.75
CA GLU A 502 -18.68 -1.97 7.12
C GLU A 502 -19.45 -0.63 7.19
N GLU A 503 -20.12 -0.41 8.32
CA GLU A 503 -20.70 0.89 8.64
C GLU A 503 -19.61 1.96 8.82
N ILE A 504 -19.83 3.12 8.21
CA ILE A 504 -18.94 4.28 8.34
C ILE A 504 -19.37 5.03 9.62
N PRO A 505 -18.50 5.18 10.62
CA PRO A 505 -18.83 5.91 11.85
C PRO A 505 -19.00 7.40 11.55
N HIS A 506 -19.90 8.05 12.29
CA HIS A 506 -20.22 9.46 12.08
C HIS A 506 -19.02 10.35 12.45
N LYS A 507 -18.76 11.37 11.61
CA LYS A 507 -17.54 12.17 11.66
C LYS A 507 -17.74 13.44 12.50
N LEU A 508 -17.03 13.51 13.62
CA LEU A 508 -17.12 14.63 14.55
C LEU A 508 -16.28 15.84 14.10
N SER A 509 -16.87 17.04 14.18
CA SER A 509 -16.15 18.31 13.98
C SER A 509 -15.09 18.54 15.07
N GLN A 510 -14.03 19.31 14.77
CA GLN A 510 -13.14 19.82 15.83
C GLN A 510 -13.80 20.91 16.69
N GLN A 511 -14.80 21.62 16.14
CA GLN A 511 -15.45 22.74 16.81
C GLN A 511 -16.56 22.22 17.72
N VAL A 512 -16.17 21.75 18.91
CA VAL A 512 -17.07 21.14 19.91
C VAL A 512 -18.30 22.00 20.23
N PRO A 513 -18.24 23.35 20.37
CA PRO A 513 -19.44 24.16 20.60
C PRO A 513 -20.46 24.17 19.44
N LEU A 514 -20.12 23.62 18.27
CA LEU A 514 -21.04 23.47 17.13
C LEU A 514 -21.56 22.03 16.97
N TRP A 515 -21.28 21.13 17.92
CA TRP A 515 -21.78 19.77 17.90
C TRP A 515 -23.29 19.73 18.14
N SER A 516 -24.02 19.00 17.29
CA SER A 516 -25.41 18.65 17.52
C SER A 516 -25.56 17.62 18.65
N THR A 517 -26.80 17.36 19.07
CA THR A 517 -27.10 16.30 20.03
C THR A 517 -26.70 14.90 19.54
N GLU A 518 -26.68 14.64 18.23
CA GLU A 518 -26.20 13.38 17.66
C GLU A 518 -24.66 13.32 17.61
N ASP A 519 -23.96 14.44 17.36
CA ASP A 519 -22.49 14.51 17.49
C ASP A 519 -22.05 14.21 18.93
N VAL A 520 -22.73 14.79 19.93
CA VAL A 520 -22.47 14.49 21.35
C VAL A 520 -22.76 13.01 21.65
N ARG A 521 -23.93 12.50 21.25
CA ARG A 521 -24.32 11.09 21.43
C ARG A 521 -23.29 10.13 20.83
N GLU A 522 -22.82 10.40 19.61
CA GLU A 522 -21.81 9.60 18.95
C GLU A 522 -20.44 9.70 19.66
N TRP A 523 -20.01 10.89 20.05
CA TRP A 523 -18.78 11.04 20.83
C TRP A 523 -18.83 10.26 22.15
N VAL A 524 -19.98 10.26 22.83
CA VAL A 524 -20.22 9.48 24.06
C VAL A 524 -20.09 7.97 23.81
N LYS A 525 -20.56 7.45 22.66
CA LYS A 525 -20.27 6.06 22.24
C LYS A 525 -18.76 5.85 22.08
N GLN A 526 -18.09 6.71 21.32
CA GLN A 526 -16.67 6.59 20.96
C GLN A 526 -15.71 6.64 22.16
N ILE A 527 -16.06 7.32 23.26
CA ILE A 527 -15.26 7.31 24.51
C ILE A 527 -15.59 6.15 25.48
N GLY A 528 -16.41 5.18 25.06
CA GLY A 528 -16.76 4.00 25.86
C GLY A 528 -17.87 4.23 26.89
N PHE A 529 -18.82 5.13 26.58
CA PHE A 529 -20.00 5.41 27.40
C PHE A 529 -21.31 5.21 26.60
N ALA A 530 -21.30 4.31 25.60
CA ALA A 530 -22.42 4.06 24.69
C ALA A 530 -23.75 3.75 25.40
N GLU A 531 -23.71 3.08 26.56
CA GLU A 531 -24.87 2.79 27.41
C GLU A 531 -25.57 4.07 27.95
N CYS A 532 -24.83 5.17 28.12
CA CYS A 532 -25.36 6.46 28.58
C CYS A 532 -25.77 7.36 27.41
N ALA A 533 -25.41 7.02 26.17
CA ALA A 533 -25.64 7.87 25.00
C ALA A 533 -27.13 8.25 24.78
N PRO A 534 -28.12 7.38 25.03
CA PRO A 534 -29.54 7.79 25.00
C PRO A 534 -29.83 8.97 25.94
N ASN A 535 -29.35 8.91 27.19
CA ASN A 535 -29.61 9.92 28.21
C ASN A 535 -29.06 11.31 27.81
N PHE A 536 -27.97 11.38 27.02
CA PHE A 536 -27.49 12.64 26.44
C PHE A 536 -28.43 13.17 25.34
N SER A 537 -28.99 12.30 24.50
CA SER A 537 -29.98 12.68 23.48
C SER A 537 -31.31 13.11 24.10
N ASP A 538 -31.79 12.39 25.11
CA ASP A 538 -33.05 12.67 25.81
C ASP A 538 -32.97 13.99 26.59
N SER A 539 -31.82 14.23 27.26
CA SER A 539 -31.49 15.51 27.91
C SER A 539 -31.09 16.61 26.92
N ARG A 540 -31.11 16.32 25.61
CA ARG A 540 -30.75 17.23 24.49
C ARG A 540 -29.40 17.94 24.68
N VAL A 541 -28.39 17.22 25.17
CA VAL A 541 -27.05 17.75 25.36
C VAL A 541 -26.39 17.99 24.00
N ASP A 542 -26.27 19.25 23.62
CA ASP A 542 -25.49 19.71 22.48
C ASP A 542 -24.03 20.01 22.87
N GLY A 543 -23.25 20.50 21.92
CA GLY A 543 -21.83 20.80 22.07
C GLY A 543 -21.49 21.86 23.13
N ASP A 544 -22.34 22.84 23.36
CA ASP A 544 -22.11 23.87 24.37
C ASP A 544 -22.52 23.36 25.75
N LEU A 545 -23.69 22.73 25.86
CA LEU A 545 -24.13 22.12 27.12
C LEU A 545 -23.18 21.01 27.58
N LEU A 546 -22.65 20.18 26.66
CA LEU A 546 -21.62 19.19 26.95
C LEU A 546 -20.39 19.83 27.62
N LEU A 547 -19.92 20.96 27.08
CA LEU A 547 -18.77 21.68 27.63
C LEU A 547 -19.07 22.33 28.99
N GLN A 548 -20.35 22.53 29.35
CA GLN A 548 -20.79 23.14 30.61
C GLN A 548 -21.17 22.13 31.71
N LEU A 549 -21.43 20.85 31.38
CA LEU A 549 -21.81 19.80 32.36
C LEU A 549 -20.92 19.77 33.61
N ASN A 550 -21.56 19.68 34.78
CA ASN A 550 -20.93 19.50 36.09
C ASN A 550 -21.11 18.06 36.64
N GLU A 551 -20.56 17.77 37.83
CA GLU A 551 -20.65 16.40 38.41
C GLU A 551 -22.09 16.01 38.81
N GLU A 552 -22.93 16.97 39.19
CA GLU A 552 -24.33 16.72 39.54
C GLU A 552 -25.16 16.37 38.31
N ASN A 553 -24.98 17.09 37.18
CA ASN A 553 -25.65 16.73 35.93
C ASN A 553 -25.25 15.32 35.46
N LEU A 554 -23.95 15.02 35.51
CA LEU A 554 -23.44 13.70 35.13
C LEU A 554 -23.97 12.57 36.03
N LYS A 555 -24.29 12.87 37.30
CA LYS A 555 -24.83 11.90 38.26
C LYS A 555 -26.36 11.74 38.14
N ASN A 556 -27.09 12.86 38.08
CA ASN A 556 -28.53 12.91 38.28
C ASN A 556 -29.29 12.87 36.95
N ASP A 557 -28.84 13.64 35.96
CA ASP A 557 -29.55 13.82 34.69
C ASP A 557 -29.10 12.77 33.66
N ILE A 558 -27.77 12.55 33.57
CA ILE A 558 -27.15 11.57 32.66
C ILE A 558 -27.08 10.16 33.28
N GLY A 559 -27.23 10.04 34.61
CA GLY A 559 -27.29 8.74 35.31
C GLY A 559 -25.93 8.04 35.53
N ILE A 560 -24.79 8.71 35.37
CA ILE A 560 -23.46 8.14 35.68
C ILE A 560 -23.26 8.13 37.20
N THR A 561 -23.91 7.19 37.89
CA THR A 561 -23.93 7.09 39.36
C THR A 561 -22.55 6.79 39.97
N ASN A 562 -21.70 6.03 39.27
CA ASN A 562 -20.35 5.69 39.71
C ASN A 562 -19.38 6.88 39.58
N GLY A 563 -18.85 7.38 40.70
CA GLY A 563 -17.96 8.54 40.74
C GLY A 563 -16.60 8.35 40.05
N ILE A 564 -16.08 7.13 39.93
CA ILE A 564 -14.86 6.84 39.16
C ILE A 564 -15.16 6.98 37.66
N ARG A 565 -16.33 6.50 37.21
CA ARG A 565 -16.79 6.68 35.82
C ARG A 565 -17.05 8.15 35.49
N ARG A 566 -17.64 8.94 36.39
CA ARG A 566 -17.74 10.40 36.22
C ARG A 566 -16.37 11.06 36.07
N LYS A 567 -15.40 10.77 36.96
CA LYS A 567 -14.04 11.33 36.85
C LYS A 567 -13.34 10.97 35.53
N ARG A 568 -13.53 9.74 35.03
CA ARG A 568 -13.05 9.31 33.70
C ARG A 568 -13.75 10.09 32.57
N PHE A 569 -15.07 10.23 32.60
CA PHE A 569 -15.83 11.04 31.64
C PHE A 569 -15.37 12.51 31.63
N SER A 570 -15.28 13.13 32.81
CA SER A 570 -14.83 14.53 32.96
C SER A 570 -13.41 14.73 32.45
N SER A 571 -12.53 13.73 32.52
CA SER A 571 -11.18 13.79 31.95
C SER A 571 -11.21 13.80 30.41
N PHE A 572 -12.09 13.01 29.79
CA PHE A 572 -12.30 13.07 28.34
C PHE A 572 -12.94 14.41 27.93
N ASN A 573 -13.98 14.89 28.61
CA ASN A 573 -14.61 16.18 28.33
C ASN A 573 -13.62 17.36 28.52
N TRP A 574 -12.75 17.32 29.53
CA TRP A 574 -11.72 18.32 29.75
C TRP A 574 -10.72 18.42 28.58
N SER A 575 -10.38 17.31 27.93
CA SER A 575 -9.57 17.31 26.69
C SER A 575 -10.24 17.95 25.47
N LYS A 576 -11.55 18.21 25.53
CA LYS A 576 -12.35 18.88 24.50
C LYS A 576 -12.54 20.39 24.75
N ARG A 577 -12.21 20.89 25.95
CA ARG A 577 -12.26 22.33 26.28
C ARG A 577 -11.03 23.04 25.71
N SER A 578 -11.24 24.15 24.99
CA SER A 578 -10.14 24.95 24.43
C SER A 578 -9.28 25.60 25.53
N PRO A 579 -7.98 25.91 25.30
CA PRO A 579 -7.15 26.63 26.26
C PRO A 579 -7.78 27.95 26.76
N SER A 580 -8.52 28.64 25.89
CA SER A 580 -9.30 29.84 26.21
C SER A 580 -10.40 29.56 27.24
N THR A 581 -11.15 28.47 27.03
CA THR A 581 -12.21 27.98 27.94
C THR A 581 -11.62 27.51 29.29
N LEU A 582 -10.44 26.90 29.26
CA LEU A 582 -9.72 26.45 30.46
C LEU A 582 -9.23 27.62 31.32
N LEU A 583 -8.84 28.75 30.70
CA LEU A 583 -8.50 29.97 31.43
C LEU A 583 -9.72 30.63 32.07
N SER A 584 -10.85 30.74 31.37
CA SER A 584 -12.05 31.41 31.90
C SER A 584 -12.76 30.62 33.01
N LEU A 585 -12.55 29.30 33.10
CA LEU A 585 -12.96 28.48 34.24
C LEU A 585 -12.01 28.57 35.44
N LYS A 586 -10.70 28.79 35.22
CA LYS A 586 -9.73 29.03 36.32
C LYS A 586 -9.75 30.47 36.84
N LEU A 587 -10.12 31.42 36.01
CA LEU A 587 -10.21 32.85 36.32
C LEU A 587 -11.67 33.27 36.20
N GLY A 588 -12.44 33.11 37.28
CA GLY A 588 -13.87 33.40 37.34
C GLY A 588 -14.24 34.76 36.72
N ALA A 589 -15.39 34.80 36.04
CA ALA A 589 -15.69 35.68 34.89
C ALA A 589 -15.38 37.18 35.04
N HIS A 590 -15.31 37.73 36.25
CA HIS A 590 -14.93 39.13 36.50
C HIS A 590 -13.43 39.41 36.31
N SER A 591 -12.54 38.41 36.39
CA SER A 591 -11.08 38.59 36.36
C SER A 591 -10.46 38.70 34.96
N ALA A 592 -11.13 38.20 33.91
CA ALA A 592 -10.48 38.00 32.60
C ALA A 592 -10.21 39.29 31.78
N LYS A 593 -11.02 40.34 31.94
CA LYS A 593 -11.01 41.53 31.04
C LYS A 593 -9.67 42.29 30.95
N PRO A 594 -8.85 42.44 32.01
CA PRO A 594 -7.55 43.12 31.91
C PRO A 594 -6.48 42.30 31.16
N ILE A 595 -6.49 40.97 31.29
CA ILE A 595 -5.41 40.08 30.83
C ILE A 595 -5.36 40.01 29.29
N TRP A 596 -6.53 39.94 28.64
CA TRP A 596 -6.63 39.94 27.17
C TRP A 596 -6.03 41.20 26.51
N LYS A 597 -6.06 42.36 27.17
CA LYS A 597 -5.39 43.59 26.69
C LYS A 597 -3.86 43.54 26.77
N LYS A 598 -3.29 42.64 27.57
CA LYS A 598 -1.84 42.47 27.73
C LYS A 598 -1.28 41.42 26.76
N ILE A 599 -2.02 40.33 26.53
CA ILE A 599 -1.61 39.26 25.61
C ILE A 599 -1.69 39.72 24.15
N ARG A 600 -2.69 40.52 23.75
CA ARG A 600 -2.86 41.04 22.38
C ARG A 600 -1.89 42.18 22.01
N LYS A 601 -0.70 42.20 22.63
CA LYS A 601 0.36 43.21 22.46
C LYS A 601 1.77 42.61 22.47
N ILE A 602 1.86 41.29 22.36
CA ILE A 602 3.03 40.44 22.12
C ILE A 602 2.67 39.57 20.92
#